data_AF-W7Q9C3-F1
#
_entry.id   AF-W7Q9C3-F1
#
_cell.length_a   1.000
_cell.length_b   1.000
_cell.length_c   1.000
_cell.angle_alpha   90.00
_cell.angle_beta   90.00
_cell.angle_gamma   90.00
#
_symmetry.space_group_name_H-M   'P 1'
#
loop_
_entity.id
_entity.type
_entity.pdbx_description
1 polymer ?
#
loop_
_entity_poly.entity_id
_entity_poly.type
_entity_poly.pdbx_seq_one_letter_code
_entity_poly.pdbx_strand_id
1 'polypeptide(L)'
;MTTVFKFGGASIKDADAIRRLMPLIEAHQERPLVVVISAMGKTTNALEALLADARDDSRSDSYRGRLDELKAGHEAVAEACWVTRPGNSRSASGSWSRRWMSSTGAIARAPIRCTTTRPSATVSCSPPRSSRHG
;
A
#
# COMPACT_ATOMS: atom_id res chain seq x y z
N MET A 1 22.83 16.15 19.17
CA MET A 1 23.15 14.74 18.89
C MET A 1 21.87 14.04 18.48
N THR A 2 21.88 13.36 17.34
CA THR A 2 20.70 12.71 16.75
C THR A 2 20.47 11.34 17.39
N THR A 3 19.21 10.99 17.67
CA THR A 3 18.79 9.68 18.18
C THR A 3 18.33 8.80 17.02
N VAL A 4 18.75 7.54 16.99
CA VAL A 4 18.35 6.58 15.94
C VAL A 4 17.71 5.35 16.58
N PHE A 5 16.45 5.07 16.24
CA PHE A 5 15.77 3.81 16.60
C PHE A 5 15.74 2.87 15.42
N LYS A 6 15.94 1.57 15.68
CA LYS A 6 15.74 0.50 14.70
C LYS A 6 14.72 -0.50 15.23
N PHE A 7 13.69 -0.77 14.44
CA PHE A 7 12.66 -1.77 14.74
C PHE A 7 12.72 -2.92 13.73
N GLY A 8 12.75 -4.16 14.24
CA GLY A 8 12.69 -5.37 13.42
C GLY A 8 11.25 -5.72 13.03
N GLY A 9 11.09 -6.70 12.13
CA GLY A 9 9.77 -7.07 11.60
C GLY A 9 8.77 -7.54 12.65
N ALA A 10 9.23 -8.17 13.73
CA ALA A 10 8.37 -8.60 14.84
C ALA A 10 7.79 -7.42 15.63
N SER A 11 8.54 -6.32 15.74
CA SER A 11 8.12 -5.10 16.45
C SER A 11 7.07 -4.30 15.69
N ILE A 12 6.95 -4.50 14.37
CA ILE A 12 6.01 -3.79 13.50
C ILE A 12 5.05 -4.74 12.78
N LYS A 13 4.80 -5.93 13.33
CA LYS A 13 4.09 -7.03 12.65
C LYS A 13 2.60 -6.77 12.40
N ASP A 14 1.98 -5.92 13.22
CA ASP A 14 0.56 -5.58 13.19
C ASP A 14 0.35 -4.18 13.79
N ALA A 15 -0.88 -3.66 13.67
CA ALA A 15 -1.22 -2.33 14.15
C ALA A 15 -1.06 -2.16 15.67
N ASP A 16 -1.31 -3.21 16.46
CA ASP A 16 -1.16 -3.14 17.91
C ASP A 16 0.31 -3.08 18.34
N ALA A 17 1.17 -3.84 17.67
CA ALA A 17 2.61 -3.77 17.86
C ALA A 17 3.12 -2.35 17.55
N ILE A 18 2.66 -1.75 16.45
CA ILE A 18 3.00 -0.37 16.08
C ILE A 18 2.53 0.62 17.15
N ARG A 19 1.28 0.50 17.63
CA ARG A 19 0.75 1.38 18.69
C ARG A 19 1.55 1.29 19.99
N ARG A 20 2.02 0.10 20.36
CA ARG A 20 2.88 -0.09 21.55
C ARG A 20 4.24 0.59 21.41
N LEU A 21 4.73 0.84 20.18
CA LEU A 21 5.97 1.57 19.94
C LEU A 21 5.81 3.09 20.01
N MET A 22 4.59 3.63 19.84
CA MET A 22 4.37 5.08 19.78
C MET A 22 4.84 5.82 21.03
N PRO A 23 4.52 5.37 22.27
CA PRO A 23 4.99 6.06 23.48
C PRO A 23 6.52 6.13 23.59
N LEU A 24 7.23 5.10 23.11
CA LEU A 24 8.70 5.07 23.11
C LEU A 24 9.28 6.14 22.18
N ILE A 25 8.68 6.30 21.01
CA ILE A 25 9.08 7.29 20.01
C ILE A 25 8.72 8.70 20.49
N GLU A 26 7.53 8.88 21.06
CA GLU A 26 7.04 10.15 21.60
C GLU A 26 7.92 10.68 22.74
N ALA A 27 8.40 9.79 23.61
CA ALA A 27 9.29 10.15 24.71
C ALA A 27 10.66 10.71 24.27
N HIS A 28 11.02 10.61 22.98
CA HIS A 28 12.33 11.02 22.46
C HIS A 28 12.25 12.12 21.39
N GLN A 29 11.14 12.85 21.32
CA GLN A 29 10.92 13.91 20.32
C GLN A 29 11.70 15.20 20.56
N GLU A 30 12.28 15.40 21.76
CA GLU A 30 13.03 16.61 22.12
C GLU A 30 14.32 16.82 21.32
N ARG A 31 14.75 15.80 20.56
CA ARG A 31 15.98 15.81 19.75
C ARG A 31 15.68 15.31 18.35
N PRO A 32 16.53 15.65 17.35
CA PRO A 32 16.42 15.07 16.02
C PRO A 32 16.38 13.54 16.10
N LEU A 33 15.33 12.96 15.53
CA LEU A 33 15.01 11.53 15.63
C LEU A 33 14.97 10.89 14.24
N VAL A 34 15.63 9.74 14.09
CA VAL A 34 15.57 8.89 12.91
C VAL A 34 15.01 7.52 13.30
N VAL A 35 14.05 7.02 12.53
CA VAL A 35 13.46 5.69 12.73
C VAL A 35 13.73 4.82 11.52
N VAL A 36 14.36 3.67 11.74
CA VAL A 36 14.66 2.65 10.74
C VAL A 36 13.76 1.45 11.00
N ILE A 37 13.01 1.02 9.98
CA ILE A 37 12.12 -0.14 10.07
C ILE A 37 12.51 -1.23 9.07
N SER A 38 12.36 -2.48 9.48
CA SER A 38 12.40 -3.64 8.57
C SER A 38 11.04 -3.82 7.86
N ALA A 39 10.89 -4.87 7.06
CA ALA A 39 9.57 -5.26 6.55
C ALA A 39 8.68 -5.82 7.67
N MET A 40 7.38 -5.61 7.57
CA MET A 40 6.38 -6.06 8.55
C MET A 40 6.33 -7.59 8.67
N GLY A 41 6.44 -8.14 9.88
CA GLY A 41 6.23 -9.56 10.14
C GLY A 41 7.02 -10.49 9.20
N LYS A 42 6.30 -11.33 8.44
CA LYS A 42 6.87 -12.30 7.47
C LYS A 42 6.82 -11.79 6.02
N THR A 43 6.69 -10.49 5.78
CA THR A 43 6.56 -9.91 4.44
C THR A 43 7.73 -10.28 3.54
N THR A 44 8.97 -10.32 4.04
CA THR A 44 10.14 -10.75 3.23
C THR A 44 9.96 -12.18 2.71
N ASN A 45 9.59 -13.12 3.57
CA ASN A 45 9.34 -14.51 3.19
C ASN A 45 8.16 -14.63 2.21
N ALA A 46 7.13 -13.81 2.38
CA ALA A 46 5.99 -13.77 1.47
C ALA A 46 6.39 -13.26 0.08
N LEU A 47 7.26 -12.26 0.01
CA LEU A 47 7.81 -11.76 -1.26
C LEU A 47 8.70 -12.80 -1.96
N GLU A 48 9.49 -13.56 -1.21
CA GLU A 48 10.28 -14.67 -1.76
C GLU A 48 9.39 -15.75 -2.36
N ALA A 49 8.31 -16.15 -1.67
CA ALA A 49 7.33 -17.10 -2.19
C ALA A 49 6.60 -16.57 -3.43
N LEU A 50 6.26 -15.28 -3.43
CA LEU A 50 5.62 -14.61 -4.56
C LEU A 50 6.55 -14.53 -5.77
N LEU A 51 7.84 -14.30 -5.57
CA LEU A 51 8.84 -14.35 -6.63
C LEU A 51 8.99 -15.77 -7.20
N ALA A 52 8.96 -16.79 -6.36
CA ALA A 52 8.99 -18.19 -6.81
C ALA A 52 7.77 -18.51 -7.68
N ASP A 53 6.56 -18.11 -7.25
CA ASP A 53 5.33 -18.29 -8.05
C ASP A 53 5.35 -17.49 -9.35
N ALA A 54 5.88 -16.27 -9.34
CA ALA A 54 5.95 -15.41 -10.53
C ALA A 54 6.87 -15.95 -11.63
N ARG A 55 7.82 -16.82 -11.27
CA ARG A 55 8.77 -17.44 -12.22
C ARG A 55 8.25 -18.74 -12.82
N ASP A 56 7.15 -19.27 -12.31
CA ASP A 56 6.54 -20.52 -12.76
C ASP A 56 5.20 -20.21 -13.43
N ASP A 57 5.16 -20.28 -14.77
CA ASP A 57 3.97 -19.97 -15.57
C ASP A 57 2.75 -20.85 -15.19
N SER A 58 2.99 -22.04 -14.63
CA SER A 58 1.91 -22.93 -14.15
C SER A 58 1.26 -22.46 -12.84
N ARG A 59 1.87 -21.48 -12.15
CA ARG A 59 1.45 -20.98 -10.83
C ARG A 59 0.90 -19.56 -10.86
N SER A 60 0.51 -19.06 -12.04
CA SER A 60 -0.03 -17.71 -12.23
C SER A 60 -1.22 -17.38 -11.30
N ASP A 61 -2.11 -18.34 -11.03
CA ASP A 61 -3.24 -18.13 -10.11
C ASP A 61 -2.78 -18.02 -8.63
N SER A 62 -1.80 -18.82 -8.22
CA SER A 62 -1.20 -18.76 -6.88
C SER A 62 -0.48 -17.43 -6.65
N TYR A 63 0.24 -16.93 -7.65
CA TYR A 63 0.88 -15.61 -7.61
C TYR A 63 -0.13 -14.49 -7.30
N ARG A 64 -1.24 -14.45 -8.05
CA ARG A 64 -2.29 -13.43 -7.88
C ARG A 64 -2.90 -13.50 -6.48
N GLY A 65 -3.22 -14.70 -6.01
CA GLY A 65 -3.76 -14.93 -4.66
C GLY A 65 -2.83 -14.42 -3.56
N ARG A 66 -1.53 -14.78 -3.60
CA ARG A 66 -0.55 -14.30 -2.62
C ARG A 66 -0.32 -12.80 -2.68
N LEU A 67 -0.34 -12.21 -3.88
CA LEU A 67 -0.19 -10.77 -4.05
C LEU A 67 -1.37 -10.02 -3.42
N ASP A 68 -2.58 -10.50 -3.63
CA ASP A 68 -3.78 -9.89 -3.08
C ASP A 68 -3.84 -10.04 -1.56
N GLU A 69 -3.44 -11.20 -1.02
CA GLU A 69 -3.31 -11.40 0.43
C GLU A 69 -2.28 -10.45 1.06
N LEU A 70 -1.11 -10.30 0.42
CA LEU A 70 -0.06 -9.40 0.91
C LEU A 70 -0.53 -7.94 0.93
N LYS A 71 -1.25 -7.51 -0.12
CA LYS A 71 -1.83 -6.15 -0.19
C LYS A 71 -2.89 -5.95 0.88
N ALA A 72 -3.85 -6.86 0.98
CA ALA A 72 -4.94 -6.78 1.95
C ALA A 72 -4.40 -6.71 3.39
N GLY A 73 -3.34 -7.46 3.71
CA GLY A 73 -2.68 -7.38 5.01
C GLY A 73 -2.08 -6.00 5.32
N HIS A 74 -1.41 -5.37 4.35
CA HIS A 74 -0.86 -4.02 4.55
C HIS A 74 -1.96 -2.95 4.62
N GLU A 75 -2.99 -3.05 3.79
CA GLU A 75 -4.15 -2.14 3.82
C GLU A 75 -4.86 -2.21 5.18
N ALA A 76 -5.09 -3.41 5.71
CA ALA A 76 -5.70 -3.61 7.03
C ALA A 76 -4.89 -2.96 8.15
N VAL A 77 -3.56 -3.09 8.14
CA VAL A 77 -2.68 -2.46 9.13
C VAL A 77 -2.68 -0.94 8.99
N ALA A 78 -2.66 -0.42 7.75
CA ALA A 78 -2.70 1.02 7.49
C ALA A 78 -4.01 1.65 7.99
N GLU A 79 -5.16 1.06 7.67
CA GLU A 79 -6.48 1.51 8.13
C GLU A 79 -6.58 1.49 9.66
N ALA A 80 -6.11 0.40 10.29
CA ALA A 80 -6.08 0.30 11.74
C ALA A 80 -5.23 1.40 12.39
N CYS A 81 -4.04 1.68 11.85
CA CYS A 81 -3.15 2.71 12.37
C CYS A 81 -3.66 4.15 12.15
N TRP A 82 -4.52 4.39 11.16
CA TRP A 82 -4.95 5.73 10.78
C TRP A 82 -5.95 6.38 11.76
N VAL A 83 -6.58 5.61 12.66
CA VAL A 83 -7.68 6.11 13.51
C VAL A 83 -7.22 6.87 14.76
N THR A 84 -5.95 6.85 15.15
CA THR A 84 -5.51 7.47 16.42
C THR A 84 -4.93 8.86 16.23
N ARG A 85 -5.80 9.87 16.11
CA ARG A 85 -5.50 11.23 16.60
C ARG A 85 -6.68 11.74 17.43
N PRO A 86 -6.63 11.72 18.78
CA PRO A 86 -7.65 12.39 19.57
C PRO A 86 -7.53 13.90 19.28
N GLY A 87 -8.52 14.47 18.59
CA GLY A 87 -8.56 15.91 18.24
C GLY A 87 -8.48 16.27 16.76
N ASN A 88 -8.82 15.38 15.82
CA ASN A 88 -9.16 15.81 14.45
C ASN A 88 -10.37 15.04 13.93
N SER A 89 -11.56 15.59 14.17
CA SER A 89 -12.81 15.15 13.55
C SER A 89 -12.83 15.53 12.06
N ARG A 90 -12.05 14.82 11.26
CA ARG A 90 -12.32 14.69 9.82
C ARG A 90 -12.18 13.22 9.47
N SER A 91 -13.30 12.52 9.50
CA SER A 91 -13.46 11.23 8.86
C SER A 91 -13.02 11.36 7.39
N ALA A 92 -11.84 10.84 7.07
CA ALA A 92 -11.36 10.74 5.70
C ALA A 92 -11.49 9.29 5.24
N SER A 93 -12.66 8.69 5.43
CA SER A 93 -13.05 7.49 4.70
C SER A 93 -13.38 7.91 3.26
N GLY A 94 -12.34 8.04 2.43
CA GLY A 94 -12.50 8.31 1.01
C GLY A 94 -11.34 9.09 0.41
N SER A 95 -10.61 8.44 -0.51
CA SER A 95 -9.63 9.03 -1.44
C SER A 95 -8.14 9.01 -1.07
N TRP A 96 -7.65 8.01 -0.32
CA TRP A 96 -6.20 7.80 -0.23
C TRP A 96 -5.58 7.48 -1.61
N SER A 97 -6.30 6.74 -2.46
CA SER A 97 -5.86 6.39 -3.82
C SER A 97 -5.64 7.60 -4.75
N ARG A 98 -6.44 8.66 -4.63
CA ARG A 98 -6.32 9.84 -5.51
C ARG A 98 -5.18 10.78 -5.09
N ARG A 99 -4.86 10.86 -3.80
CA ARG A 99 -3.85 11.80 -3.27
C ARG A 99 -2.42 11.29 -3.44
N TRP A 100 -2.20 9.99 -3.32
CA TRP A 100 -0.88 9.39 -3.58
C TRP A 100 -0.54 9.38 -5.09
N MET A 101 -1.54 9.15 -5.96
CA MET A 101 -1.38 9.24 -7.42
C MET A 101 -1.03 10.64 -7.93
N SER A 102 -1.32 11.70 -7.17
CA SER A 102 -0.97 13.08 -7.55
C SER A 102 0.44 13.52 -7.12
N SER A 103 1.15 12.73 -6.30
CA SER A 103 2.51 13.06 -5.81
C SER A 103 3.63 12.29 -6.51
N THR A 104 3.33 11.32 -7.37
CA THR A 104 4.30 10.70 -8.27
C THR A 104 4.14 11.33 -9.64
N GLY A 105 5.09 12.21 -10.01
CA GLY A 105 5.10 12.84 -11.32
C GLY A 105 5.08 11.81 -12.45
N ALA A 106 4.12 11.98 -13.37
CA ALA A 106 4.19 11.62 -14.78
C ALA A 106 4.65 10.18 -15.14
N ILE A 107 3.77 9.20 -14.98
CA ILE A 107 3.53 8.21 -16.05
C ILE A 107 2.01 8.09 -16.20
N ALA A 108 1.47 8.87 -17.13
CA ALA A 108 0.08 8.77 -17.54
C ALA A 108 -0.16 7.39 -18.20
N ARG A 109 -0.85 6.50 -17.50
CA ARG A 109 -1.74 5.53 -18.15
C ARG A 109 -3.15 5.86 -17.69
N ALA A 110 -3.95 6.31 -18.65
CA ALA A 110 -5.34 6.70 -18.46
C ALA A 110 -6.11 5.62 -17.67
N PRO A 111 -6.98 6.00 -16.72
CA PRO A 111 -7.81 5.03 -16.02
C PRO A 111 -8.79 4.38 -17.01
N ILE A 112 -8.78 3.06 -17.06
CA ILE A 112 -9.88 2.28 -17.66
C ILE A 112 -11.14 2.64 -16.88
N ARG A 113 -12.06 3.34 -17.55
CA ARG A 113 -13.34 3.75 -16.98
C ARG A 113 -14.32 2.57 -17.09
N CYS A 114 -14.32 1.69 -16.09
CA CYS A 114 -15.38 0.67 -15.96
C CYS A 114 -16.56 1.28 -15.20
N THR A 115 -17.56 1.77 -15.93
CA THR A 115 -18.89 2.02 -15.38
C THR A 115 -19.64 0.70 -15.31
N THR A 116 -19.91 0.22 -14.09
CA THR A 116 -20.79 -0.93 -13.86
C THR A 116 -22.24 -0.51 -14.11
N THR A 117 -22.76 -0.86 -15.27
CA THR A 117 -24.19 -1.09 -15.48
C THR A 117 -24.37 -2.56 -15.82
N ARG A 118 -25.03 -3.30 -14.93
CA ARG A 118 -25.38 -4.72 -15.10
C ARG A 118 -26.49 -4.87 -16.17
N PRO A 119 -26.73 -6.08 -16.73
CA PRO A 119 -25.85 -6.88 -17.58
C PRO A 119 -26.49 -7.10 -18.97
N SER A 120 -25.72 -7.03 -20.06
CA SER A 120 -25.84 -7.93 -21.22
C SER A 120 -24.86 -7.51 -22.33
N ALA A 121 -24.26 -8.52 -22.97
CA ALA A 121 -23.67 -8.53 -24.30
C ALA A 121 -22.44 -7.64 -24.62
N THR A 122 -21.31 -8.35 -24.77
CA THR A 122 -20.24 -8.18 -25.78
C THR A 122 -19.49 -6.84 -25.85
N VAL A 123 -18.21 -6.84 -25.43
CA VAL A 123 -17.27 -5.73 -25.62
C VAL A 123 -16.48 -5.94 -26.91
N SER A 124 -16.66 -5.01 -27.86
CA SER A 124 -15.83 -4.81 -29.04
C SER A 124 -14.94 -3.57 -28.81
N CYS A 125 -13.63 -3.68 -29.09
CA CYS A 125 -12.67 -2.58 -28.95
C CYS A 125 -12.08 -2.20 -30.30
N SER A 126 -12.18 -0.92 -30.68
CA SER A 126 -11.41 -0.31 -31.79
C SER A 126 -10.41 0.72 -31.23
N PRO A 127 -9.19 0.82 -31.77
CA PRO A 127 -8.18 1.77 -31.28
C PRO A 127 -8.46 3.23 -31.70
N PRO A 128 -8.04 4.23 -30.91
CA PRO A 128 -8.29 5.64 -31.21
C PRO A 128 -7.38 6.17 -32.33
N ARG A 129 -7.99 6.95 -33.24
CA ARG A 129 -7.30 7.71 -34.29
C ARG A 129 -6.37 8.76 -33.68
N SER A 130 -5.10 8.77 -34.08
CA SER A 130 -4.13 9.82 -33.75
C SER A 130 -4.41 11.09 -34.57
N SER A 131 -4.75 12.20 -33.91
CA SER A 131 -4.73 13.54 -34.51
C SER A 131 -3.32 14.11 -34.44
N ARG A 132 -2.67 14.29 -35.61
CA ARG A 132 -1.44 15.09 -35.79
C ARG A 132 -1.78 16.58 -35.65
N HIS A 133 -0.95 17.31 -34.92
CA HIS A 133 -0.83 18.77 -35.02
C HIS A 133 0.65 19.15 -35.08
N GLY A 134 0.97 20.10 -35.95
CA GLY A 134 2.24 20.81 -36.06
C GLY A 134 3.22 20.18 -37.04
#